data_AF-A0A661R7U8-F1
#
_entry.id   AF-A0A661R7U8-F1
#
_cell.length_a   1.000
_cell.length_b   1.000
_cell.length_c   1.000
_cell.angle_alpha   90.00
_cell.angle_beta   90.00
_cell.angle_gamma   90.00
#
_symmetry.space_group_name_H-M   'P 1'
#
loop_
_entity.id
_entity.type
_entity.pdbx_description
1 polymer ?
#
loop_
_entity_poly.entity_id
_entity_poly.type
_entity_poly.pdbx_seq_one_letter_code
_entity_poly.pdbx_strand_id
1 'polypeptide(L)'
;IGGRREAGLADQLQKRAGNGVFNFAGVFKLRQSAALLDRCQMLVTTDSGPMHIAQALNVPTIVLIGPTIAERTGPINKNSLIIQARSGQFCKDPMKSIEADFVFERAERFLQRIP
;
A
#
# COMPACT_ATOMS: atom_id res chain seq x y z
N ILE A 1 -3.53 1.62 7.87
CA ILE A 1 -4.86 1.00 8.11
C ILE A 1 -4.72 -0.52 8.01
N GLY A 2 -5.72 -1.28 8.47
CA GLY A 2 -5.66 -2.74 8.46
C GLY A 2 -6.71 -3.37 9.35
N GLY A 3 -6.74 -4.70 9.40
CA GLY A 3 -7.58 -5.46 10.32
C GLY A 3 -7.02 -5.49 11.75
N ARG A 4 -7.83 -5.98 12.71
CA ARG A 4 -7.43 -6.07 14.12
C ARG A 4 -6.18 -6.93 14.35
N ARG A 5 -5.96 -7.96 13.53
CA ARG A 5 -4.78 -8.83 13.62
C ARG A 5 -3.47 -8.12 13.28
N GLU A 6 -3.54 -7.01 12.56
CA GLU A 6 -2.36 -6.23 12.12
C GLU A 6 -2.01 -5.10 13.10
N ALA A 7 -2.86 -4.83 14.10
CA ALA A 7 -2.68 -3.74 15.04
C ALA A 7 -1.33 -3.80 15.77
N GLY A 8 -0.93 -4.98 16.25
CA GLY A 8 0.34 -5.14 16.95
C GLY A 8 1.58 -4.89 16.07
N LEU A 9 1.52 -5.28 14.79
CA LEU A 9 2.59 -4.98 13.83
C LEU A 9 2.64 -3.48 13.52
N ALA A 10 1.48 -2.86 13.27
CA ALA A 10 1.39 -1.44 12.98
C ALA A 10 1.82 -0.55 14.16
N ASP A 11 1.56 -0.97 15.41
CA ASP A 11 2.06 -0.29 16.61
C ASP A 11 3.59 -0.29 16.68
N GLN A 12 4.23 -1.42 16.32
CA GLN A 12 5.69 -1.49 16.27
C GLN A 12 6.27 -0.56 15.21
N LEU A 13 5.62 -0.47 14.04
CA LEU A 13 6.03 0.44 12.97
C LEU A 13 5.87 1.90 13.37
N GLN A 14 4.73 2.27 13.98
CA GLN A 14 4.49 3.62 14.47
C GLN A 14 5.56 4.06 15.48
N LYS A 15 5.89 3.19 16.45
CA LYS A 15 6.94 3.48 17.45
C LYS A 15 8.31 3.72 16.83
N ARG A 16 8.66 3.00 15.76
CA ARG A 16 9.94 3.16 15.05
C ARG A 16 9.97 4.39 14.16
N ALA A 17 8.86 4.73 13.51
CA ALA A 17 8.77 5.88 12.62
C ALA A 17 8.75 7.21 13.39
N GLY A 18 8.20 7.22 14.61
CA GLY A 18 8.16 8.40 15.47
C GLY A 18 6.92 9.27 15.23
N ASN A 19 7.10 10.59 15.34
CA ASN A 19 6.00 11.55 15.28
C ASN A 19 5.41 11.69 13.87
N GLY A 20 4.11 11.98 13.78
CA GLY A 20 3.41 12.16 12.50
C GLY A 20 2.90 10.87 11.86
N VAL A 21 3.08 9.71 12.50
CA VAL A 21 2.54 8.42 12.05
C VAL A 21 1.41 7.98 12.98
N PHE A 22 0.30 7.54 12.39
CA PHE A 22 -0.89 7.10 13.11
C PHE A 22 -1.26 5.66 12.74
N ASN A 23 -1.45 4.82 13.75
CA ASN A 23 -1.98 3.48 13.56
C ASN A 23 -3.52 3.47 13.63
N PHE A 24 -4.16 3.07 12.54
CA PHE A 24 -5.61 2.86 12.44
C PHE A 24 -6.00 1.40 12.16
N ALA A 25 -5.06 0.44 12.29
CA ALA A 25 -5.36 -0.98 12.09
C ALA A 25 -6.31 -1.50 13.18
N GLY A 26 -7.42 -2.10 12.77
CA GLY A 26 -8.47 -2.58 13.68
C GLY A 26 -9.34 -1.50 14.33
N VAL A 27 -9.10 -0.22 14.03
CA VAL A 27 -9.84 0.92 14.62
C VAL A 27 -11.15 1.18 13.86
N PHE A 28 -11.10 1.15 12.54
CA PHE A 28 -12.23 1.54 11.68
C PHE A 28 -12.98 0.34 11.11
N LYS A 29 -14.31 0.50 10.97
CA LYS A 29 -15.12 -0.37 10.11
C LYS A 29 -14.82 -0.06 8.63
N LEU A 30 -15.18 -0.99 7.73
CA LEU A 30 -14.91 -0.88 6.30
C LEU A 30 -15.24 0.50 5.69
N ARG A 31 -16.45 1.03 5.94
CA ARG A 31 -16.87 2.35 5.42
C ARG A 31 -16.07 3.51 6.00
N GLN A 32 -15.63 3.41 7.25
CA GLN A 32 -14.80 4.43 7.88
C GLN A 32 -13.36 4.38 7.32
N SER A 33 -12.84 3.18 7.05
CA SER A 33 -11.56 3.03 6.34
C SER A 33 -11.63 3.63 4.93
N ALA A 34 -12.75 3.42 4.21
CA ALA A 34 -12.99 4.05 2.92
C ALA A 34 -13.01 5.58 3.03
N ALA A 35 -13.74 6.15 4.00
CA ALA A 35 -13.77 7.59 4.22
C ALA A 35 -12.40 8.18 4.59
N LEU A 36 -11.55 7.44 5.30
CA LEU A 36 -10.17 7.86 5.55
C LEU A 36 -9.34 7.85 4.27
N LEU A 37 -9.43 6.77 3.48
CA LEU A 37 -8.69 6.62 2.22
C LEU A 37 -9.07 7.72 1.22
N ASP A 38 -10.35 8.10 1.14
CA ASP A 38 -10.86 9.19 0.29
C ASP A 38 -10.19 10.55 0.58
N ARG A 39 -9.64 10.71 1.80
CA ARG A 39 -8.91 11.93 2.21
C ARG A 39 -7.41 11.81 2.06
N CYS A 40 -6.88 10.65 1.68
CA CYS A 40 -5.46 10.45 1.48
C CYS A 40 -5.05 10.93 0.09
N GLN A 41 -3.91 11.63 0.00
CA GLN A 41 -3.32 11.99 -1.29
C GLN A 41 -2.84 10.75 -2.07
N MET A 42 -2.45 9.70 -1.35
CA MET A 42 -1.98 8.45 -1.94
C MET A 42 -2.08 7.30 -0.93
N LEU A 43 -2.25 6.07 -1.43
CA LEU A 43 -2.10 4.83 -0.68
C LEU A 43 -0.88 4.06 -1.18
N VAL A 44 0.00 3.60 -0.28
CA VAL A 44 1.01 2.57 -0.58
C VAL A 44 0.56 1.28 0.11
N THR A 45 0.41 0.19 -0.66
CA THR A 45 -0.19 -1.06 -0.17
C THR A 45 0.34 -2.28 -0.90
N THR A 46 0.10 -3.47 -0.36
CA THR A 46 0.16 -4.75 -1.10
C THR A 46 -1.18 -5.04 -1.79
N ASP A 47 -1.26 -6.14 -2.53
CA ASP A 47 -2.47 -6.71 -3.16
C ASP A 47 -3.48 -7.22 -2.11
N SER A 48 -4.08 -6.30 -1.37
CA SER A 48 -5.01 -6.58 -0.26
C SER A 48 -6.29 -5.73 -0.34
N GLY A 49 -7.25 -5.99 0.54
CA GLY A 49 -8.55 -5.28 0.57
C GLY A 49 -8.46 -3.74 0.45
N PRO A 50 -7.59 -3.04 1.21
CA PRO A 50 -7.36 -1.61 1.06
C PRO A 50 -7.07 -1.13 -0.36
N MET A 51 -6.33 -1.91 -1.16
CA MET A 51 -6.04 -1.59 -2.57
C MET A 51 -7.34 -1.48 -3.38
N HIS A 52 -8.27 -2.43 -3.21
CA HIS A 52 -9.54 -2.42 -3.95
C HIS A 52 -10.44 -1.25 -3.53
N ILE A 53 -10.42 -0.88 -2.25
CA ILE A 53 -11.19 0.28 -1.76
C ILE A 53 -10.62 1.57 -2.36
N ALA A 54 -9.30 1.75 -2.32
CA ALA A 54 -8.64 2.92 -2.89
C ALA A 54 -8.90 3.05 -4.40
N GLN A 55 -8.88 1.93 -5.13
CA GLN A 55 -9.26 1.91 -6.55
C GLN A 55 -10.68 2.39 -6.80
N ALA A 56 -11.65 1.91 -6.00
CA ALA A 56 -13.05 2.30 -6.13
C ALA A 56 -13.29 3.80 -5.83
N LEU A 57 -12.46 4.37 -4.96
CA LEU A 57 -12.48 5.80 -4.61
C LEU A 57 -11.59 6.66 -5.52
N ASN A 58 -10.94 6.04 -6.52
CA ASN A 58 -9.96 6.69 -7.39
C ASN A 58 -8.81 7.38 -6.64
N VAL A 59 -8.43 6.86 -5.47
CA VAL A 59 -7.29 7.32 -4.68
C VAL A 59 -6.00 6.86 -5.39
N PRO A 60 -5.03 7.76 -5.64
CA PRO A 60 -3.72 7.40 -6.19
C PRO A 60 -3.08 6.28 -5.39
N THR A 61 -2.73 5.16 -6.02
CA THR A 61 -2.29 3.96 -5.28
C THR A 61 -0.99 3.37 -5.83
N ILE A 62 0.00 3.15 -4.97
CA ILE A 62 1.17 2.33 -5.25
C ILE A 62 0.91 0.92 -4.70
N VAL A 63 1.01 -0.08 -5.58
CA VAL A 63 0.78 -1.49 -5.23
C VAL A 63 2.08 -2.25 -5.33
N LEU A 64 2.53 -2.79 -4.19
CA LEU A 64 3.71 -3.64 -4.08
C LEU A 64 3.26 -5.09 -4.28
N ILE A 65 3.75 -5.73 -5.34
CA ILE A 65 3.36 -7.09 -5.70
C ILE A 65 4.56 -8.01 -5.55
N GLY A 66 4.42 -9.03 -4.71
CA GLY A 66 5.46 -9.99 -4.38
C GLY A 66 5.44 -11.20 -5.32
N PRO A 67 5.00 -12.38 -4.84
CA PRO A 67 4.95 -13.60 -5.64
C PRO A 67 3.74 -13.68 -6.58
N THR A 68 2.73 -12.82 -6.39
CA THR A 68 1.52 -12.78 -7.19
C THR A 68 1.75 -12.09 -8.54
N ILE A 69 0.81 -12.31 -9.46
CA ILE A 69 0.85 -11.79 -10.83
C ILE A 69 -0.02 -10.53 -10.88
N ALA A 70 0.58 -9.40 -11.27
CA ALA A 70 -0.08 -8.11 -11.34
C ALA A 70 -1.32 -8.12 -12.24
N GLU A 71 -1.26 -8.83 -13.36
CA GLU A 71 -2.35 -8.97 -14.31
C GLU A 71 -3.59 -9.67 -13.70
N ARG A 72 -3.41 -10.43 -12.62
CA ARG A 72 -4.49 -11.16 -11.94
C ARG A 72 -5.02 -10.45 -10.70
N THR A 73 -4.16 -9.76 -9.99
CA THR A 73 -4.41 -9.29 -8.61
C THR A 73 -4.16 -7.81 -8.41
N GLY A 74 -3.48 -7.17 -9.37
CA GLY A 74 -3.14 -5.77 -9.33
C GLY A 74 -4.33 -4.86 -9.64
N PRO A 75 -4.10 -3.55 -9.58
CA PRO A 75 -5.10 -2.55 -9.86
C PRO A 75 -5.45 -2.49 -11.35
N ILE A 76 -6.73 -2.25 -11.65
CA ILE A 76 -7.25 -2.13 -13.01
C ILE A 76 -7.41 -0.67 -13.47
N ASN A 77 -7.31 0.29 -12.55
CA ASN A 77 -7.49 1.70 -12.85
C ASN A 77 -6.18 2.38 -13.31
N LYS A 78 -6.31 3.52 -14.00
CA LYS A 78 -5.16 4.31 -14.48
C LYS A 78 -4.45 5.10 -13.38
N ASN A 79 -5.10 5.27 -12.22
CA ASN A 79 -4.57 6.03 -11.10
C ASN A 79 -3.78 5.15 -10.11
N SER A 80 -3.05 4.17 -10.64
CA SER A 80 -2.23 3.27 -9.84
C SER A 80 -0.86 3.02 -10.48
N LEU A 81 0.14 2.82 -9.63
CA LEU A 81 1.48 2.41 -10.00
C LEU A 81 1.77 1.03 -9.39
N ILE A 82 2.16 0.08 -10.22
CA ILE A 82 2.58 -1.26 -9.76
C ILE A 82 4.10 -1.28 -9.60
N ILE A 83 4.57 -1.77 -8.45
CA ILE A 83 5.97 -2.12 -8.21
C ILE A 83 6.01 -3.64 -7.99
N GLN A 84 6.44 -4.36 -9.02
CA GLN A 84 6.58 -5.80 -8.98
C GLN A 84 7.96 -6.17 -8.43
N ALA A 85 7.97 -7.08 -7.46
CA ALA A 85 9.18 -7.74 -6.98
C ALA A 85 9.92 -8.43 -8.14
N ARG A 86 11.25 -8.40 -8.07
CA ARG A 86 12.07 -9.24 -8.95
C ARG A 86 11.83 -10.70 -8.56
N SER A 87 11.24 -11.47 -9.47
CA SER A 87 11.03 -12.90 -9.29
C SER A 87 12.09 -13.70 -10.09
N GLY A 88 12.57 -14.76 -9.46
CA GLY A 88 13.47 -15.75 -10.04
C GLY A 88 13.20 -17.08 -9.36
N GLN A 89 13.55 -18.20 -10.00
CA GLN A 89 13.16 -19.57 -9.63
C GLN A 89 13.58 -20.02 -8.21
N PHE A 90 14.36 -19.19 -7.49
CA PHE A 90 14.89 -19.46 -6.15
C PHE A 90 14.64 -18.34 -5.12
N CYS A 91 13.80 -17.34 -5.42
CA CYS A 91 13.55 -16.26 -4.46
C CYS A 91 12.53 -16.69 -3.40
N LYS A 92 13.00 -17.01 -2.18
CA LYS A 92 12.15 -17.45 -1.05
C LYS A 92 11.21 -16.37 -0.53
N ASP A 93 11.54 -15.09 -0.75
CA ASP A 93 10.76 -13.95 -0.30
C ASP A 93 10.89 -12.80 -1.30
N PRO A 94 10.08 -12.79 -2.38
CA PRO A 94 10.17 -11.80 -3.45
C PRO A 94 10.01 -10.36 -2.95
N MET A 95 9.22 -10.14 -1.89
CA MET A 95 8.99 -8.79 -1.34
C MET A 95 10.28 -8.13 -0.87
N LYS A 96 11.28 -8.90 -0.42
CA LYS A 96 12.60 -8.37 -0.02
C LYS A 96 13.42 -7.80 -1.18
N SER A 97 13.01 -8.04 -2.42
CA SER A 97 13.67 -7.43 -3.58
C SER A 97 13.19 -6.01 -3.88
N ILE A 98 12.15 -5.54 -3.18
CA ILE A 98 11.58 -4.20 -3.29
C ILE A 98 12.18 -3.34 -2.16
N GLU A 99 13.11 -2.46 -2.53
CA GLU A 99 13.77 -1.56 -1.58
C GLU A 99 12.85 -0.41 -1.16
N ALA A 100 12.87 -0.06 0.13
CA ALA A 100 12.03 1.01 0.68
C ALA A 100 12.33 2.36 0.04
N ASP A 101 13.61 2.69 -0.18
CA ASP A 101 14.03 3.95 -0.82
C ASP A 101 13.52 4.05 -2.26
N PHE A 102 13.50 2.93 -2.98
CA PHE A 102 12.92 2.88 -4.32
C PHE A 102 11.42 3.16 -4.29
N VAL A 103 10.68 2.58 -3.35
CA VAL A 103 9.24 2.86 -3.18
C VAL A 103 9.03 4.34 -2.84
N PHE A 104 9.86 4.91 -1.98
CA PHE A 104 9.80 6.32 -1.59
C PHE A 104 10.03 7.25 -2.79
N GLU A 105 11.10 7.04 -3.57
CA GLU A 105 11.38 7.81 -4.79
C GLU A 105 10.21 7.75 -5.78
N ARG A 106 9.63 6.56 -5.95
CA ARG A 106 8.46 6.38 -6.82
C ARG A 106 7.23 7.09 -6.28
N ALA A 107 7.03 7.09 -4.96
CA ALA A 107 5.95 7.79 -4.27
C ALA A 107 6.03 9.30 -4.50
N GLU A 108 7.20 9.91 -4.30
CA GLU A 108 7.37 11.36 -4.53
C GLU A 108 7.09 11.76 -5.98
N ARG A 109 7.63 11.00 -6.94
CA ARG A 109 7.36 11.24 -8.37
C ARG A 109 5.89 11.05 -8.73
N PHE A 110 5.20 10.12 -8.09
CA PHE A 110 3.79 9.91 -8.35
C PHE A 110 2.96 11.06 -7.80
N LEU A 111 3.28 11.54 -6.59
CA LEU A 111 2.62 12.70 -5.98
C LEU A 111 2.70 13.95 -6.86
N GLN A 112 3.84 14.20 -7.51
CA GLN A 112 4.02 15.33 -8.43
C GLN A 112 3.11 15.29 -9.68
N ARG A 113 2.48 14.16 -9.97
CA ARG A 113 1.61 13.96 -11.14
C ARG A 113 0.12 14.02 -10.78
N ILE A 114 -0.19 14.09 -9.48
CA ILE A 114 -1.55 14.25 -8.99
C ILE A 114 -1.90 15.75 -9.09
N PRO A 115 -3.01 16.11 -9.73
CA PRO A 115 -3.44 17.50 -9.91
C PRO A 115 -3.75 18.22 -8.59
#